data_AF-A0A7Y5SFV9-F1
#
_entry.id   AF-A0A7Y5SFV9-F1
#
_cell.length_a   1.000
_cell.length_b   1.000
_cell.length_c   1.000
_cell.angle_alpha   90.00
_cell.angle_beta   90.00
_cell.angle_gamma   90.00
#
_symmetry.space_group_name_H-M   'P 1'
#
loop_
_entity.id
_entity.type
_entity.pdbx_description
1 polymer ?
#
loop_
_entity_poly.entity_id
_entity_poly.type
_entity_poly.pdbx_seq_one_letter_code
_entity_poly.pdbx_strand_id
1 'polypeptide(L)'
;MFAENGIEVDFEALERVLQNADVLTIGFALFPQRLLVDTRTDGGERPMVAVAAPVSTVQERFRWLGRRRPALGAPRAFSYFLWPHTVRRLVEQDALATLRNRLAASAEDGDAMLAEALET
;
A
#
# COMPACT_ATOMS: atom_id res chain seq x y z
N MET A 1 -1.43 -2.36 20.22
CA MET A 1 -0.53 -1.21 20.51
C MET A 1 -1.31 0.06 20.17
N PHE A 2 -1.44 0.99 21.12
CA PHE A 2 -2.32 2.16 20.98
C PHE A 2 -1.63 3.30 20.20
N ALA A 3 -2.37 3.92 19.26
CA ALA A 3 -2.04 5.24 18.73
C ALA A 3 -2.14 6.34 19.80
N GLU A 4 -1.52 7.49 19.53
CA GLU A 4 -1.50 8.66 20.44
C GLU A 4 -2.91 9.23 20.75
N ASN A 5 -3.94 8.76 20.03
CA ASN A 5 -5.36 9.06 20.25
C ASN A 5 -6.15 7.91 20.91
N GLY A 6 -5.49 6.84 21.35
CA GLY A 6 -6.12 5.65 21.94
C GLY A 6 -6.76 4.67 20.94
N ILE A 7 -6.63 4.90 19.62
CA ILE A 7 -7.11 3.95 18.61
C ILE A 7 -6.09 2.82 18.46
N GLU A 8 -6.53 1.59 18.72
CA GLU A 8 -5.71 0.41 18.50
C GLU A 8 -5.64 0.08 17.00
N VAL A 9 -4.43 -0.18 16.50
CA VAL A 9 -4.27 -0.78 15.17
C VAL A 9 -4.78 -2.22 15.25
N ASP A 10 -5.85 -2.52 14.51
CA ASP A 10 -6.32 -3.88 14.31
C ASP A 10 -5.35 -4.61 13.36
N PHE A 11 -4.36 -5.29 13.96
CA PHE A 11 -3.35 -6.03 13.21
C PHE A 11 -3.91 -7.26 12.50
N GLU A 12 -5.01 -7.85 12.98
CA GLU A 12 -5.64 -8.98 12.28
C GLU A 12 -6.31 -8.50 10.99
N ALA A 13 -7.04 -7.38 11.07
CA ALA A 13 -7.63 -6.76 9.89
C ALA A 13 -6.56 -6.26 8.92
N LEU A 14 -5.48 -5.65 9.44
CA LEU A 14 -4.33 -5.26 8.62
C LEU A 14 -3.76 -6.46 7.89
N GLU A 15 -3.47 -7.56 8.57
CA GLU A 15 -2.90 -8.77 7.97
C GLU A 15 -3.81 -9.33 6.86
N ARG A 16 -5.13 -9.40 7.08
CA ARG A 16 -6.08 -9.82 6.05
C ARG A 16 -6.03 -8.92 4.81
N VAL A 17 -5.88 -7.61 4.99
CA VAL A 17 -5.71 -6.66 3.89
C VAL A 17 -4.37 -6.89 3.18
N LEU A 18 -3.27 -7.04 3.92
CA LEU A 18 -1.94 -7.27 3.35
C LEU A 18 -1.84 -8.58 2.58
N GLN A 19 -2.63 -9.60 2.93
CA GLN A 19 -2.67 -10.87 2.22
C GLN A 19 -3.49 -10.81 0.93
N ASN A 20 -4.61 -10.09 0.93
CA ASN A 20 -5.65 -10.24 -0.10
C ASN A 20 -5.82 -9.03 -1.03
N ALA A 21 -5.29 -7.85 -0.68
CA ALA A 21 -5.45 -6.67 -1.51
C ALA A 21 -4.71 -6.84 -2.84
N ASP A 22 -5.41 -6.57 -3.94
CA ASP A 22 -4.79 -6.36 -5.25
C ASP A 22 -4.05 -5.02 -5.22
N VAL A 23 -4.72 -3.98 -4.70
CA VAL A 23 -4.19 -2.63 -4.54
C VAL A 23 -4.42 -2.19 -3.10
N LEU A 24 -3.34 -1.83 -2.42
CA LEU A 24 -3.35 -1.23 -1.09
C LEU A 24 -2.97 0.24 -1.17
N THR A 25 -3.75 1.10 -0.53
CA THR A 25 -3.34 2.48 -0.26
C THR A 25 -3.23 2.69 1.24
N ILE A 26 -2.05 3.11 1.70
CA ILE A 26 -1.79 3.48 3.08
C ILE A 26 -1.77 5.00 3.19
N GLY A 27 -2.70 5.54 3.96
CA GLY A 27 -2.65 6.92 4.42
C GLY A 27 -1.85 7.05 5.71
N PHE A 28 -1.25 8.21 5.90
CA PHE A 28 -0.52 8.54 7.13
C PHE A 28 -1.21 9.70 7.82
N ALA A 29 -1.41 9.60 9.13
CA ALA A 29 -2.08 10.65 9.91
C ALA A 29 -1.31 11.98 9.93
N LEU A 30 0.02 11.92 9.75
CA LEU A 30 0.91 13.07 9.91
C LEU A 30 1.13 13.87 8.62
N PHE A 31 0.76 13.35 7.45
CA PHE A 31 1.01 14.02 6.16
C PHE A 31 0.03 13.59 5.05
N PRO A 32 -0.15 14.43 4.02
CA PRO A 32 -1.16 14.21 2.99
C PRO A 32 -0.80 13.12 1.96
N GLN A 33 0.49 12.78 1.78
CA GLN A 33 0.91 11.74 0.84
C GLN A 33 0.36 10.37 1.24
N ARG A 34 0.23 9.50 0.23
CA ARG A 34 -0.24 8.11 0.37
C ARG A 34 0.79 7.17 -0.22
N LEU A 35 1.06 6.07 0.45
CA LEU A 35 1.78 4.96 -0.15
C LEU A 35 0.77 4.07 -0.88
N LEU A 36 0.92 3.90 -2.18
CA LEU A 36 0.10 3.01 -2.98
C LEU A 36 0.95 1.83 -3.42
N VAL A 37 0.44 0.63 -3.19
CA VAL A 37 1.05 -0.63 -3.62
C VAL A 37 0.04 -1.39 -4.47
N ASP A 38 0.35 -1.56 -5.75
CA ASP A 38 -0.38 -2.44 -6.67
C ASP A 38 0.41 -3.74 -6.82
N THR A 39 -0.12 -4.82 -6.26
CA THR A 39 0.52 -6.15 -6.26
C THR A 39 0.22 -6.95 -7.52
N ARG A 40 -0.69 -6.46 -8.36
CA ARG A 40 -1.10 -7.16 -9.57
C ARG A 40 0.03 -7.18 -10.60
N THR A 41 0.11 -8.30 -11.31
CA THR A 41 1.05 -8.53 -12.39
C THR A 41 0.36 -9.21 -13.56
N ASP A 42 0.92 -9.08 -14.76
CA ASP A 42 0.60 -9.94 -15.90
C ASP A 42 1.89 -10.29 -16.67
N GLY A 43 1.76 -10.89 -17.86
CA GLY A 43 2.93 -11.28 -18.67
C GLY A 43 3.86 -10.12 -19.10
N GLY A 44 3.48 -8.85 -18.91
CA GLY A 44 4.30 -7.67 -19.18
C GLY A 44 4.33 -6.62 -18.05
N GLU A 45 3.41 -6.69 -17.09
CA GLU A 45 3.24 -5.72 -16.02
C GLU A 45 3.79 -6.25 -14.68
N ARG A 46 4.70 -5.49 -14.06
CA ARG A 46 5.31 -5.81 -12.74
C ARG A 46 4.54 -5.12 -11.60
N PRO A 47 4.69 -5.53 -10.32
CA PRO A 47 4.10 -4.79 -9.21
C PRO A 47 4.54 -3.31 -9.21
N MET A 48 3.76 -2.43 -8.61
CA MET A 48 4.08 -1.00 -8.52
C MET A 48 3.95 -0.52 -7.07
N VAL A 49 4.99 0.17 -6.60
CA VAL A 49 4.94 0.98 -5.38
C VAL A 49 5.06 2.44 -5.78
N ALA A 50 4.21 3.31 -5.25
CA ALA A 50 4.21 4.73 -5.57
C ALA A 50 3.78 5.59 -4.39
N VAL A 51 4.48 6.71 -4.17
CA VAL A 51 3.97 7.80 -3.32
C VAL A 51 3.01 8.65 -4.16
N ALA A 52 1.75 8.70 -3.74
CA ALA A 52 0.69 9.42 -4.43
C ALA A 52 0.23 10.64 -3.63
N ALA A 53 -0.08 11.73 -4.34
CA ALA A 53 -0.82 12.84 -3.79
C ALA A 53 -2.22 12.36 -3.35
N PRO A 54 -2.82 12.97 -2.30
CA PRO A 54 -4.17 12.61 -1.90
C PRO A 54 -5.14 12.97 -3.03
N VAL A 55 -6.03 12.04 -3.34
CA VAL A 55 -7.19 12.29 -4.19
C VAL A 55 -8.46 12.21 -3.35
N SER A 56 -9.44 13.05 -3.67
CA SER A 56 -10.57 13.34 -2.81
C SER A 56 -11.65 12.25 -2.88
N THR A 57 -11.65 11.44 -3.94
CA THR A 57 -12.72 10.47 -4.21
C THR A 57 -12.21 9.08 -4.59
N VAL A 58 -13.07 8.07 -4.38
CA VAL A 58 -12.83 6.70 -4.85
C VAL A 58 -12.68 6.68 -6.37
N GLN A 59 -13.53 7.39 -7.12
CA GLN A 59 -13.46 7.41 -8.59
C GLN A 59 -12.14 8.00 -9.10
N GLU A 60 -11.61 9.04 -8.46
CA GLU A 60 -10.31 9.60 -8.81
C GLU A 60 -9.17 8.60 -8.57
N ARG A 61 -9.23 7.78 -7.51
CA ARG A 61 -8.24 6.70 -7.28
C ARG A 61 -8.25 5.69 -8.42
N PHE A 62 -9.44 5.18 -8.78
CA PHE A 62 -9.56 4.24 -9.89
C PHE A 62 -9.12 4.84 -11.22
N ARG A 63 -9.44 6.11 -11.49
CA ARG A 63 -8.98 6.81 -12.70
C ARG A 63 -7.46 7.01 -12.70
N TRP A 64 -6.89 7.42 -11.57
CA TRP A 64 -5.44 7.61 -11.42
C TRP A 64 -4.69 6.30 -11.65
N LEU A 65 -5.22 5.20 -11.11
CA LEU A 65 -4.67 3.87 -11.25
C LEU A 65 -4.81 3.35 -12.69
N GLY A 66 -6.00 3.45 -13.28
CA GLY A 66 -6.27 2.99 -14.65
C GLY A 66 -5.45 3.72 -15.71
N ARG A 67 -5.09 5.00 -15.48
CA ARG A 67 -4.15 5.73 -16.35
C ARG A 67 -2.72 5.19 -16.29
N ARG A 68 -2.31 4.61 -15.16
CA ARG A 68 -0.96 4.07 -14.94
C ARG A 68 -0.86 2.59 -15.27
N ARG A 69 -1.93 1.83 -15.00
CA ARG A 69 -1.99 0.37 -15.13
C ARG A 69 -3.11 -0.04 -16.10
N PRO A 70 -3.17 0.48 -17.34
CA PRO A 70 -4.29 0.24 -18.25
C PRO A 70 -4.43 -1.24 -18.66
N ALA A 71 -3.32 -1.98 -18.74
CA ALA A 71 -3.31 -3.39 -19.14
C ALA A 71 -3.93 -4.33 -18.08
N LEU A 72 -3.88 -3.96 -16.80
CA LEU A 72 -4.32 -4.82 -15.69
C LEU A 72 -5.81 -4.73 -15.36
N GLY A 73 -6.57 -3.87 -16.05
CA GLY A 73 -7.98 -3.64 -15.76
C GLY A 73 -8.24 -3.10 -14.34
N ALA A 74 -9.49 -3.23 -13.87
CA ALA A 74 -9.87 -2.81 -12.53
C ALA A 74 -9.47 -3.85 -11.47
N PRO A 75 -8.92 -3.45 -10.31
CA PRO A 75 -8.63 -4.38 -9.23
C PRO A 75 -9.93 -4.94 -8.63
N ARG A 76 -9.89 -6.20 -8.19
CA ARG A 76 -11.00 -6.86 -7.47
C ARG A 76 -11.01 -6.47 -5.99
N ALA A 77 -9.83 -6.27 -5.41
CA ALA A 77 -9.66 -5.87 -4.02
C ALA A 77 -8.82 -4.58 -3.90
N PHE A 78 -9.50 -3.43 -3.88
CA PHE A 78 -8.90 -2.14 -3.58
C PHE A 78 -9.12 -1.81 -2.11
N SER A 79 -8.05 -1.84 -1.30
CA SER A 79 -8.10 -1.56 0.13
C SER A 79 -7.43 -0.23 0.46
N TYR A 80 -8.01 0.47 1.42
CA TYR A 80 -7.42 1.67 2.01
C TYR A 80 -7.29 1.47 3.52
N PHE A 81 -6.14 1.83 4.07
CA PHE A 81 -5.88 1.77 5.50
C PHE A 81 -5.19 3.07 5.94
N LEU A 82 -5.55 3.58 7.13
CA LEU A 82 -4.90 4.74 7.72
C LEU A 82 -3.95 4.28 8.82
N TRP A 83 -2.65 4.46 8.60
CA TRP A 83 -1.64 4.21 9.62
C TRP A 83 -1.58 5.38 10.61
N PRO A 84 -1.82 5.14 11.91
CA PRO A 84 -1.99 6.21 12.88
C PRO A 84 -0.67 6.69 13.49
N HIS A 85 0.46 6.07 13.13
CA HIS A 85 1.78 6.42 13.65
C HIS A 85 2.70 6.98 12.55
N THR A 86 3.93 7.31 12.92
CA THR A 86 4.99 7.66 11.97
C THR A 86 5.30 6.50 11.00
N VAL A 87 5.85 6.83 9.82
CA VAL A 87 6.41 5.83 8.88
C VAL A 87 7.49 5.00 9.56
N ARG A 88 8.35 5.63 10.36
CA ARG A 88 9.38 4.93 11.14
C ARG A 88 8.79 3.82 12.01
N ARG A 89 7.67 4.08 12.71
CA ARG A 89 6.96 3.04 13.49
C ARG A 89 6.43 1.90 12.61
N LEU A 90 5.93 2.20 11.41
CA LEU A 90 5.47 1.17 10.46
C LEU A 90 6.62 0.21 10.11
N VAL A 91 7.81 0.77 9.84
CA VAL A 91 9.03 0.02 9.49
C VAL A 91 9.58 -0.73 10.71
N GLU A 92 9.75 -0.06 11.85
CA GLU A 92 10.26 -0.66 13.09
C GLU A 92 9.40 -1.84 13.58
N GLN A 93 8.09 -1.81 13.32
CA GLN A 93 7.17 -2.89 13.68
C GLN A 93 7.06 -3.98 12.62
N ASP A 94 7.76 -3.85 11.50
CA ASP A 94 7.65 -4.70 10.32
C ASP A 94 6.18 -4.95 9.91
N ALA A 95 5.35 -3.92 10.05
CA ALA A 95 3.90 -4.03 9.88
C ALA A 95 3.49 -4.33 8.44
N LEU A 96 4.43 -4.26 7.47
CA LEU A 96 4.22 -4.58 6.06
C LEU A 96 4.92 -5.87 5.62
N ALA A 97 5.42 -6.70 6.55
CA ALA A 97 6.17 -7.92 6.24
C ALA A 97 5.47 -8.81 5.20
N THR A 98 4.18 -9.06 5.36
CA THR A 98 3.39 -9.87 4.43
C THR A 98 3.35 -9.26 3.03
N LEU A 99 3.17 -7.94 2.92
CA LEU A 99 3.17 -7.25 1.64
C LEU A 99 4.55 -7.27 0.98
N ARG A 100 5.61 -7.09 1.77
CA ARG A 100 7.00 -7.21 1.32
C ARG A 100 7.26 -8.58 0.70
N ASN A 101 6.88 -9.65 1.40
CA ASN A 101 7.03 -11.02 0.92
C ASN A 101 6.23 -11.27 -0.37
N ARG A 102 5.01 -10.72 -0.48
CA ARG A 102 4.21 -10.80 -1.70
C ARG A 102 4.89 -10.10 -2.87
N LEU A 103 5.45 -8.91 -2.66
CA LEU A 103 6.16 -8.17 -3.70
C LEU A 103 7.43 -8.90 -4.15
N ALA A 104 8.24 -9.39 -3.20
CA ALA A 104 9.45 -10.16 -3.49
C ALA A 104 9.17 -11.46 -4.26
N ALA A 105 8.03 -12.11 -4.00
CA ALA A 105 7.61 -13.30 -4.74
C ALA A 105 7.15 -12.99 -6.18
N SER A 106 6.68 -11.77 -6.44
CA SER A 106 6.19 -11.34 -7.76
C SER A 106 7.22 -10.58 -8.60
N ALA A 107 8.24 -10.00 -7.97
CA ALA A 107 9.31 -9.25 -8.63
C ALA A 107 10.59 -9.23 -7.79
N GLU A 108 11.73 -9.45 -8.43
CA GLU A 108 13.06 -9.49 -7.78
C GLU A 108 13.40 -8.22 -6.98
N ASP A 109 12.98 -7.05 -7.47
CA ASP A 109 13.18 -5.74 -6.86
C ASP A 109 11.97 -5.26 -6.02
N GLY A 110 10.93 -6.09 -5.85
CA GLY A 110 9.67 -5.67 -5.24
C GLY A 110 9.81 -5.19 -3.79
N ASP A 111 10.69 -5.83 -3.01
CA ASP A 111 11.01 -5.39 -1.64
C ASP A 111 11.75 -4.04 -1.65
N ALA A 112 12.76 -3.90 -2.52
CA ALA A 112 13.55 -2.68 -2.64
C ALA A 112 12.67 -1.47 -3.04
N MET A 113 11.72 -1.65 -3.95
CA MET A 113 10.74 -0.61 -4.33
C MET A 113 9.91 -0.14 -3.14
N LEU A 114 9.52 -1.05 -2.25
CA LEU A 114 8.76 -0.71 -1.04
C LEU A 114 9.63 0.05 -0.04
N ALA A 115 10.86 -0.40 0.17
CA ALA A 115 11.80 0.26 1.07
C ALA A 115 12.10 1.70 0.63
N GLU A 116 12.42 1.92 -0.65
CA GLU A 116 12.69 3.25 -1.21
C GLU A 116 11.51 4.21 -1.01
N ALA A 117 10.29 3.75 -1.25
CA ALA A 117 9.09 4.57 -1.09
C ALA A 117 8.79 4.94 0.37
N LEU A 118 9.29 4.17 1.35
CA LEU A 118 9.14 4.46 2.78
C LEU A 118 10.21 5.42 3.31
N GLU A 119 11.27 5.68 2.54
CA GLU A 119 12.35 6.62 2.87
C GLU A 119 12.15 8.02 2.25
N THR A 120 11.14 8.18 1.38
CA THR A 120 10.82 9.45 0.68
C THR A 120 9.96 10.40 1.53
#